data_AF-A0A938E9Q3-F1
#
_entry.id   AF-A0A938E9Q3-F1
#
_cell.length_a   1.000
_cell.length_b   1.000
_cell.length_c   1.000
_cell.angle_alpha   90.00
_cell.angle_beta   90.00
_cell.angle_gamma   90.00
#
_symmetry.space_group_name_H-M   'P 1'
#
loop_
_entity.id
_entity.type
_entity.pdbx_description
1 polymer ?
#
loop_
_entity_poly.entity_id
_entity_poly.type
_entity_poly.pdbx_seq_one_letter_code
_entity_poly.pdbx_strand_id
1 'polypeptide(L)' 'MVGADEPVQIANEFALVKVRKVYTRNGERLEIEAPKLGMRIRLDALELESLTWQTTDTFSKFLETPFGH' A
#
# COMPACT_ATOMS: atom_id res chain seq x y z
N MET A 1 -19.05 -1.02 15.71
CA MET A 1 -18.23 -1.34 14.53
C MET A 1 -17.78 -0.01 13.97
N VAL A 2 -16.58 0.45 14.31
CA VAL A 2 -16.07 1.73 13.79
C VAL A 2 -15.77 1.49 12.32
N GLY A 3 -16.50 2.17 11.43
CA GLY A 3 -16.34 2.04 9.99
C GLY A 3 -14.90 2.36 9.61
N ALA A 4 -14.33 1.61 8.67
CA ALA A 4 -13.04 1.97 8.09
C ALA A 4 -13.14 3.41 7.58
N ASP A 5 -12.18 4.25 7.96
CA ASP A 5 -12.07 5.62 7.44
C ASP A 5 -12.17 5.62 5.92
N GLU A 6 -12.69 6.72 5.38
CA GLU A 6 -12.78 6.91 3.94
C GLU A 6 -11.38 6.75 3.30
N PRO A 7 -11.23 5.93 2.25
CA PRO A 7 -9.92 5.68 1.67
C PRO A 7 -9.33 6.94 1.06
N VAL A 8 -8.09 7.24 1.44
CA VAL A 8 -7.28 8.26 0.77
C VAL A 8 -6.93 7.75 -0.63
N GLN A 9 -7.19 8.56 -1.64
CA GLN A 9 -6.83 8.24 -3.03
C GLN A 9 -5.52 8.93 -3.41
N ILE A 10 -4.60 8.16 -3.98
CA ILE A 10 -3.34 8.66 -4.52
C ILE A 10 -3.30 8.24 -5.98
N ALA A 11 -3.14 9.21 -6.88
CA ALA A 11 -3.16 8.96 -8.32
C ALA A 11 -2.12 9.82 -9.05
N ASN A 12 -1.61 9.27 -10.16
CA ASN A 12 -0.80 9.97 -11.15
C ASN A 12 -1.22 9.51 -12.56
N GLU A 13 -0.46 9.88 -13.59
CA GLU A 13 -0.74 9.51 -14.98
C GLU A 13 -0.62 8.00 -15.27
N PHE A 14 0.00 7.23 -14.39
CA PHE A 14 0.27 5.80 -14.57
C PHE A 14 -0.56 4.90 -13.64
N ALA A 15 -0.98 5.38 -12.48
CA ALA A 15 -1.54 4.57 -11.41
C ALA A 15 -2.61 5.31 -10.58
N LEU A 16 -3.51 4.52 -9.99
CA LEU A 16 -4.41 4.94 -8.93
C LEU A 16 -4.40 3.88 -7.85
N VAL A 17 -4.12 4.30 -6.62
CA VAL A 17 -4.20 3.46 -5.43
C VAL A 17 -5.12 4.08 -4.38
N LYS A 18 -5.79 3.21 -3.63
CA LYS A 18 -6.62 3.57 -2.48
C LYS A 18 -5.93 3.07 -1.22
N VAL A 19 -5.77 3.94 -0.24
CA VAL A 19 -5.10 3.66 1.02
C VAL A 19 -6.10 3.85 2.15
N ARG A 20 -6.27 2.85 3.00
CA ARG A 20 -7.16 2.94 4.17
C ARG A 20 -6.67 2.12 5.33
N LYS A 21 -7.06 2.53 6.53
CA LYS A 21 -6.89 1.71 7.73
C LYS A 21 -7.96 0.61 7.75
N VAL A 22 -7.56 -0.61 8.09
CA VAL A 22 -8.47 -1.76 8.27
C VAL A 22 -8.19 -2.45 9.59
N TYR A 23 -9.26 -2.97 10.21
CA TYR A 23 -9.16 -3.77 11.42
C TYR A 23 -9.23 -5.25 11.05
N THR A 24 -8.22 -6.01 11.48
CA THR A 24 -8.14 -7.45 11.30
C THR A 24 -8.15 -8.15 12.65
N ARG A 25 -8.23 -9.50 12.65
CA ARG A 25 -8.05 -10.29 13.88
C ARG A 25 -6.66 -10.10 14.52
N ASN A 26 -5.67 -9.70 13.73
CA ASN A 26 -4.27 -9.52 14.14
C ASN A 26 -3.93 -8.05 14.42
N GLY A 27 -4.95 -7.23 14.68
CA GLY A 27 -4.83 -5.79 14.92
C GLY A 27 -5.03 -4.95 13.67
N GLU A 28 -4.57 -3.70 13.76
CA GLU A 28 -4.72 -2.69 12.72
C GLU A 28 -3.75 -2.93 11.56
N ARG A 29 -4.20 -2.64 10.33
CA ARG A 29 -3.39 -2.73 9.11
C ARG A 29 -3.67 -1.52 8.23
N LEU A 30 -2.67 -1.09 7.46
CA LEU A 30 -2.86 -0.22 6.32
C LEU A 30 -3.08 -1.07 5.07
N GLU A 31 -4.24 -0.96 4.45
CA GLU A 31 -4.54 -1.61 3.18
C GLU A 31 -4.23 -0.65 2.03
N ILE A 32 -3.44 -1.11 1.07
CA ILE A 32 -3.17 -0.43 -0.20
C ILE A 32 -3.77 -1.29 -1.30
N GLU A 33 -4.70 -0.73 -2.06
CA GLU A 33 -5.38 -1.39 -3.17
C GLU A 33 -5.09 -0.64 -4.47
N ALA A 34 -4.73 -1.39 -5.53
CA ALA A 34 -4.65 -0.90 -6.89
C ALA A 34 -5.82 -1.47 -7.70
N PRO A 35 -6.98 -0.77 -7.78
CA PRO A 35 -8.22 -1.37 -8.28
C PRO A 35 -8.12 -1.84 -9.73
N LYS A 36 -7.39 -1.09 -10.58
CA LYS A 36 -7.20 -1.44 -11.99
C LYS A 36 -6.39 -2.72 -12.20
N LEU A 37 -5.53 -3.06 -11.25
CA LEU A 37 -4.68 -4.26 -11.31
C LEU A 37 -5.28 -5.43 -10.52
N GLY A 38 -6.37 -5.24 -9.78
CA GLY A 38 -6.92 -6.24 -8.88
C GLY A 38 -5.97 -6.64 -7.73
N MET A 39 -4.94 -5.83 -7.48
CA MET A 39 -3.90 -6.10 -6.48
C MET A 39 -4.20 -5.38 -5.17
N ARG A 40 -3.83 -6.02 -4.06
CA ARG A 40 -3.97 -5.47 -2.72
C ARG A 40 -2.90 -6.02 -1.79
N ILE A 41 -2.38 -5.16 -0.92
CA ILE A 41 -1.50 -5.55 0.19
C ILE A 41 -2.02 -4.95 1.50
N ARG A 42 -1.70 -5.59 2.62
CA ARG A 42 -1.96 -5.10 3.97
C ARG A 42 -0.66 -5.09 4.74
N LEU A 43 -0.30 -3.93 5.27
CA LEU A 43 0.92 -3.72 6.02
C LEU A 43 0.58 -3.44 7.49
N ASP A 44 1.29 -4.08 8.41
CA ASP A 44 1.31 -3.69 9.81
C ASP A 44 2.28 -2.53 10.08
N ALA A 45 2.34 -2.11 11.35
CA ALA A 45 3.15 -0.97 11.75
C ALA A 45 4.65 -1.21 11.52
N LEU A 46 5.15 -2.43 11.72
CA LEU A 46 6.56 -2.76 11.57
C LEU A 46 6.93 -2.84 10.08
N GLU A 47 6.06 -3.44 9.27
CA GLU A 47 6.21 -3.48 7.81
C GLU A 47 6.24 -2.05 7.23
N LEU A 48 5.39 -1.15 7.72
CA LEU A 48 5.40 0.27 7.34
C LEU A 48 6.67 1.01 7.79
N GLU A 49 7.11 0.81 9.03
CA GLU A 49 8.34 1.42 9.54
C GLU A 49 9.55 0.98 8.70
N SER A 50 9.59 -0.29 8.31
CA SER A 50 10.65 -0.85 7.47
C SER A 50 10.77 -0.13 6.11
N LEU A 51 9.66 0.40 5.56
CA LEU A 51 9.67 1.20 4.33
C LEU A 51 10.37 2.55 4.51
N THR A 52 10.30 3.12 5.71
CA THR A 52 10.93 4.42 6.01
C THR A 52 12.46 4.35 6.10
N TRP A 53 13.01 3.15 6.30
CA TRP A 53 14.45 2.90 6.33
C TRP A 53 15.04 2.64 4.93
N GLN A 54 14.19 2.47 3.91
CA GLN A 54 14.67 2.20 2.56
C GLN A 54 15.17 3.47 1.87
N THR A 55 16.16 3.30 1.00
CA THR A 55 16.68 4.40 0.17
C THR A 55 15.85 4.56 -1.10
N THR A 56 15.98 5.72 -1.75
CA THR A 56 15.38 5.95 -3.07
C THR A 56 15.81 4.90 -4.09
N ASP A 57 17.08 4.47 -4.05
CA ASP A 57 17.60 3.40 -4.91
C ASP A 57 16.83 2.08 -4.76
N THR A 58 16.43 1.71 -3.54
CA THR A 58 15.61 0.52 -3.31
C THR A 58 14.28 0.62 -4.03
N PHE A 59 13.59 1.76 -3.91
CA PHE A 59 12.30 1.97 -4.57
C PHE A 59 12.44 2.04 -6.10
N SER A 60 13.52 2.65 -6.62
CA SER A 60 13.79 2.67 -8.06
C SER A 60 13.88 1.25 -8.62
N LYS A 61 14.54 0.32 -7.92
CA LYS A 61 14.63 -1.09 -8.34
C LYS A 61 13.28 -1.79 -8.42
N PHE A 62 12.34 -1.47 -7.53
CA PHE A 62 10.97 -2.03 -7.59
C PHE A 62 10.20 -1.59 -8.84
N LEU A 63 10.61 -0.50 -9.47
CA LEU A 63 9.97 0.06 -10.66
C LEU A 63 10.67 -0.36 -11.97
N GLU A 64 11.85 -0.99 -11.90
CA GLU A 64 12.60 -1.44 -13.10
C GLU A 64 11.85 -2.55 -13.86
N THR A 65 11.09 -3.40 -13.17
CA THR A 65 10.19 -4.40 -13.76
C THR A 65 8.75 -4.15 -13.31
N PRO A 66 8.00 -3.27 -14.00
CA PRO A 66 6.70 -2.78 -13.54
C PRO A 66 5.57 -3.84 -13.54
N PHE A 67 5.82 -5.03 -14.10
CA PHE A 67 4.93 -6.18 -14.03
C PHE A 67 5.67 -7.28 -13.28
N GLY A 68 5.30 -7.51 -12.01
CA GLY A 68 5.86 -8.60 -11.21
C GLY A 68 5.76 -9.94 -11.97
N HIS A 69 6.79 -10.78 -11.84
CA HIS A 69 6.79 -12.15 -12.36
C HIS A 69 5.80 -13.05 -11.63
#